data_AF-A0AAD7G084-F1
#
_entry.id   AF-A0AAD7G084-F1
#
_cell.length_a   1.000
_cell.length_b   1.000
_cell.length_c   1.000
_cell.angle_alpha   90.00
_cell.angle_beta   90.00
_cell.angle_gamma   90.00
#
_symmetry.space_group_name_H-M   'P 1'
#
loop_
_entity.id
_entity.type
_entity.pdbx_description
1 polymer ?
#
loop_
_entity_poly.entity_id
_entity_poly.type
_entity_poly.pdbx_seq_one_letter_code
_entity_poly.pdbx_strand_id
1 'polypeptide(L)'
;MATPRITLNPNLESCPDYASASFKPIRDLIVAGSAQGTPLTDTEAAARLSDGWNTEHDAQKLLWDAQVLADTAQATATAVALPAQEELDRAAVQAAAEVERVEAEKKKPKLGTFDSTLLIPDFIVPRASNFAKKKLDDKEYVEMWYYTKEGRLDAESRRGGVEADESFGITQVGSTLSLKPLTAYQASKKVVRDEDLSWAQFFIAKTGFLAAIEAAGWQVEHRAALATFLLCD
;
A
#
# COMPACT_ATOMS: atom_id res chain seq x y z
N MET A 1 -3.21 -34.81 -32.08
CA MET A 1 -4.41 -35.66 -31.94
C MET A 1 -4.29 -36.36 -30.61
N ALA A 2 -5.25 -36.21 -29.70
CA ALA A 2 -5.18 -36.83 -28.38
C ALA A 2 -5.41 -38.34 -28.53
N THR A 3 -4.43 -39.15 -28.12
CA THR A 3 -4.56 -40.61 -28.06
C THR A 3 -5.68 -40.95 -27.06
N PRO A 4 -6.62 -41.84 -27.39
CA PRO A 4 -7.70 -42.21 -26.47
C PRO A 4 -7.10 -42.79 -25.17
N ARG A 5 -7.60 -42.31 -24.02
CA ARG A 5 -7.15 -42.73 -22.70
C ARG A 5 -7.59 -44.18 -22.45
N ILE A 6 -6.67 -45.04 -22.07
CA ILE A 6 -6.97 -46.43 -21.74
C ILE A 6 -7.64 -46.47 -20.36
N THR A 7 -8.81 -47.11 -20.25
CA THR A 7 -9.62 -47.16 -19.02
C THR A 7 -9.47 -48.46 -18.22
N LEU A 8 -9.04 -49.54 -18.87
CA LEU A 8 -8.82 -50.85 -18.25
C LEU A 8 -7.33 -51.18 -18.30
N ASN A 9 -6.75 -51.64 -17.19
CA ASN A 9 -5.32 -51.96 -17.13
C ASN A 9 -5.00 -53.17 -18.03
N PRO A 10 -4.25 -52.99 -19.13
CA PRO A 10 -3.92 -54.09 -20.04
C PRO A 10 -3.10 -55.20 -19.35
N ASN A 11 -2.38 -54.90 -18.26
CA ASN A 11 -1.63 -55.92 -17.52
C ASN A 11 -2.50 -56.97 -16.80
N LEU A 12 -3.82 -56.76 -16.73
CA LEU A 12 -4.76 -57.72 -16.15
C LEU A 12 -5.38 -58.66 -17.19
N GLU A 13 -5.16 -58.43 -18.48
CA GLU A 13 -5.68 -59.28 -19.54
C GLU A 13 -4.72 -60.42 -19.87
N SER A 14 -5.28 -61.60 -20.13
CA SER A 14 -4.53 -62.78 -20.56
C SER A 14 -4.89 -63.14 -21.99
N CYS A 15 -3.90 -63.60 -22.77
CA CYS A 15 -4.11 -64.02 -24.15
C CYS A 15 -5.19 -65.13 -24.19
N PRO A 16 -6.25 -64.97 -24.99
CA PRO A 16 -7.22 -66.03 -25.21
C PRO A 16 -6.54 -67.30 -25.73
N ASP A 17 -7.00 -68.47 -25.30
CA ASP A 17 -6.50 -69.74 -25.83
C ASP A 17 -6.99 -69.96 -27.27
N TYR A 18 -6.22 -69.46 -28.23
CA TYR A 18 -6.46 -69.62 -29.67
C TYR A 18 -6.27 -71.06 -30.16
N ALA A 19 -5.75 -71.98 -29.33
CA ALA A 19 -5.69 -73.41 -29.62
C ALA A 19 -6.99 -74.15 -29.28
N SER A 20 -7.87 -73.55 -28.48
CA SER A 20 -9.16 -74.14 -28.10
C SER A 20 -10.10 -74.40 -29.28
N ALA A 21 -11.06 -75.31 -29.10
CA ALA A 21 -12.01 -75.73 -30.14
C ALA A 21 -12.88 -74.56 -30.67
N SER A 22 -13.10 -73.53 -29.86
CA SER A 22 -13.90 -72.34 -30.20
C SER A 22 -13.30 -71.53 -31.35
N PHE A 23 -11.97 -71.54 -31.50
CA PHE A 23 -11.26 -70.79 -32.56
C PHE A 23 -10.95 -71.64 -33.79
N LYS A 24 -11.27 -72.94 -33.79
CA LYS A 24 -11.04 -73.86 -34.92
C LYS A 24 -11.59 -73.35 -36.25
N PRO A 25 -12.82 -72.79 -36.34
CA PRO A 25 -13.34 -72.25 -37.61
C PRO A 25 -12.50 -71.11 -38.18
N ILE A 26 -11.88 -70.30 -37.33
CA ILE A 26 -11.02 -69.17 -37.74
C ILE A 26 -9.66 -69.70 -38.20
N ARG A 27 -9.11 -70.71 -37.53
CA ARG A 27 -7.86 -71.36 -37.94
C ARG A 27 -7.99 -72.05 -39.29
N ASP A 28 -9.09 -72.78 -39.52
CA ASP A 28 -9.37 -73.46 -40.80
C ASP A 28 -9.44 -72.46 -41.98
N LEU A 29 -9.97 -71.25 -41.76
CA LEU A 29 -10.00 -70.17 -42.76
C LEU A 29 -8.60 -69.62 -43.07
N ILE A 30 -7.74 -69.45 -42.07
CA ILE A 30 -6.36 -68.99 -42.23
C ILE A 30 -5.52 -70.03 -43.01
N VAL A 31 -5.71 -71.31 -42.69
CA VAL A 31 -5.06 -72.43 -43.38
C VAL A 31 -5.49 -72.49 -44.84
N ALA A 32 -6.80 -72.42 -45.12
CA ALA A 32 -7.34 -72.42 -46.49
C ALA A 32 -6.89 -71.20 -47.33
N GLY A 33 -6.75 -70.02 -46.70
CA GLY A 33 -6.29 -68.79 -47.35
C GLY A 33 -4.79 -68.76 -47.67
N SER A 34 -3.99 -69.67 -47.11
CA SER A 34 -2.53 -69.71 -47.30
C SER A 34 -2.06 -70.40 -48.60
N ALA A 35 -2.99 -70.79 -49.47
CA ALA A 35 -2.80 -71.65 -50.65
C ALA A 35 -1.84 -71.13 -51.75
N GLN A 36 -1.20 -69.98 -51.58
CA GLN A 36 -0.21 -69.41 -52.53
C GLN A 36 1.25 -69.61 -52.06
N GLY A 37 1.49 -70.40 -51.01
CA GLY A 37 2.81 -70.78 -50.50
C GLY A 37 2.78 -72.08 -49.68
N THR A 38 3.83 -72.34 -48.88
CA THR A 38 3.91 -73.49 -47.96
C THR A 38 2.64 -73.55 -47.10
N PRO A 39 1.90 -74.68 -47.09
CA PRO A 39 0.62 -74.76 -46.39
C PRO A 39 0.83 -74.60 -44.89
N LEU A 40 0.15 -73.62 -44.29
CA LEU A 40 0.20 -73.40 -42.85
C LEU A 40 -0.47 -74.56 -42.11
N THR A 41 0.14 -75.01 -41.04
CA THR A 41 -0.44 -75.98 -40.11
C THR A 41 -1.41 -75.32 -39.13
N ASP A 42 -2.35 -76.08 -38.57
CA ASP A 42 -3.32 -75.59 -37.55
C ASP A 42 -2.63 -74.92 -36.35
N THR A 43 -1.45 -75.45 -35.98
CA THR A 43 -0.60 -74.92 -34.91
C THR A 43 0.03 -73.57 -35.27
N GLU A 44 0.41 -73.36 -36.53
CA GLU A 44 0.97 -72.08 -37.01
C GLU A 44 -0.13 -71.02 -37.16
N ALA A 45 -1.36 -71.42 -37.51
CA ALA A 45 -2.51 -70.51 -37.53
C ALA A 45 -2.87 -70.00 -36.13
N ALA A 46 -2.83 -70.88 -35.11
CA ALA A 46 -3.00 -70.48 -33.71
C ALA A 46 -1.88 -69.53 -33.25
N ALA A 47 -0.62 -69.82 -33.62
CA ALA A 47 0.53 -68.98 -33.27
C ALA A 47 0.39 -67.55 -33.84
N ARG A 48 -0.02 -67.40 -35.11
CA ARG A 48 -0.21 -66.07 -35.72
C ARG A 48 -1.30 -65.23 -35.05
N LEU A 49 -2.37 -65.85 -34.57
CA LEU A 49 -3.42 -65.16 -33.82
C LEU A 49 -2.91 -64.70 -32.45
N SER A 50 -2.13 -65.54 -31.76
CA SER A 50 -1.46 -65.18 -30.53
C SER A 50 -0.44 -64.04 -30.73
N ASP A 51 0.36 -64.08 -31.80
CA ASP A 51 1.37 -63.06 -32.09
C ASP A 51 0.74 -61.70 -32.40
N GLY A 52 -0.35 -61.68 -33.17
CA GLY A 52 -1.12 -60.47 -33.46
C GLY A 52 -1.74 -59.87 -32.20
N TRP A 53 -2.30 -60.71 -31.34
CA TRP A 53 -2.83 -60.27 -30.04
C TRP A 53 -1.73 -59.74 -29.12
N ASN A 54 -0.59 -60.42 -29.02
CA ASN A 54 0.54 -59.99 -28.19
C ASN A 54 1.10 -58.64 -28.66
N THR A 55 1.21 -58.42 -29.98
CA THR A 55 1.72 -57.16 -30.53
C THR A 55 0.83 -55.97 -30.16
N GLU A 56 -0.47 -56.11 -30.33
CA GLU A 56 -1.44 -55.07 -29.97
C GLU A 56 -1.50 -54.86 -28.45
N HIS A 57 -1.47 -55.94 -27.68
CA HIS A 57 -1.49 -55.91 -26.22
C HIS A 57 -0.23 -55.28 -25.63
N ASP A 58 0.95 -55.54 -26.20
CA ASP A 58 2.21 -54.90 -25.80
C ASP A 58 2.20 -53.40 -26.15
N ALA A 59 1.64 -53.02 -27.29
CA ALA A 59 1.45 -51.61 -27.64
C ALA A 59 0.52 -50.90 -26.63
N GLN A 60 -0.56 -51.57 -26.21
CA GLN A 60 -1.47 -51.05 -25.19
C GLN A 60 -0.82 -50.94 -23.80
N LYS A 61 0.03 -51.90 -23.41
CA LYS A 61 0.84 -51.81 -22.19
C LYS A 61 1.78 -50.61 -22.19
N LEU A 62 2.48 -50.37 -23.30
CA LEU A 62 3.37 -49.21 -23.45
C LEU A 62 2.61 -47.89 -23.33
N LEU A 63 1.43 -47.79 -23.95
CA LEU A 63 0.57 -46.61 -23.83
C LEU A 63 0.05 -46.42 -22.40
N TRP A 64 -0.33 -47.51 -21.73
CA TRP A 64 -0.77 -47.49 -20.33
C TRP A 64 0.34 -47.03 -19.40
N ASP A 65 1.55 -47.58 -19.54
CA ASP A 65 2.69 -47.22 -18.71
C ASP A 65 3.07 -45.74 -18.90
N ALA A 66 3.03 -45.25 -20.13
CA ALA A 66 3.23 -43.83 -20.43
C ALA A 66 2.14 -42.94 -19.79
N GLN A 67 0.89 -43.40 -19.78
CA GLN A 67 -0.23 -42.69 -19.14
C GLN A 67 -0.07 -42.64 -17.63
N VAL A 68 0.26 -43.77 -16.98
CA VAL A 68 0.49 -43.84 -15.53
C VAL A 68 1.67 -42.96 -15.12
N LEU A 69 2.75 -42.96 -15.90
CA LEU A 69 3.91 -42.10 -15.65
C LEU A 69 3.53 -40.61 -15.72
N ALA A 70 2.77 -40.21 -16.75
CA ALA A 70 2.31 -38.83 -16.91
C ALA A 70 1.37 -38.40 -15.77
N ASP A 71 0.39 -39.23 -15.41
CA ASP A 71 -0.54 -38.96 -14.32
C ASP A 71 0.20 -38.83 -12.98
N THR A 72 1.18 -39.71 -12.71
CA THR A 72 1.99 -39.68 -11.48
C THR A 72 2.87 -38.45 -11.42
N ALA A 73 3.51 -38.07 -12.55
CA ALA A 73 4.30 -36.84 -12.64
C ALA A 73 3.43 -35.59 -12.41
N GLN A 74 2.23 -35.54 -12.98
CA GLN A 74 1.30 -34.44 -12.80
C GLN A 74 0.77 -34.36 -11.36
N ALA A 75 0.43 -35.50 -10.75
CA ALA A 75 0.01 -35.56 -9.35
C ALA A 75 1.12 -35.08 -8.41
N THR A 76 2.37 -35.50 -8.64
CA THR A 76 3.52 -35.06 -7.86
C THR A 76 3.80 -33.57 -8.04
N ALA A 77 3.77 -33.07 -9.28
CA ALA A 77 3.96 -31.65 -9.57
C ALA A 77 2.88 -30.79 -8.90
N THR A 78 1.62 -31.23 -8.94
CA THR A 78 0.52 -30.51 -8.29
C THR A 78 0.64 -30.55 -6.76
N ALA A 79 0.99 -31.71 -6.19
CA ALA A 79 1.18 -31.87 -4.76
C ALA A 79 2.33 -31.01 -4.19
N VAL A 80 3.34 -30.70 -5.00
CA VAL A 80 4.45 -29.81 -4.60
C VAL A 80 4.13 -28.33 -4.90
N ALA A 81 3.45 -28.04 -6.01
CA ALA A 81 3.16 -26.67 -6.42
C ALA A 81 2.13 -25.97 -5.53
N LEU A 82 1.08 -26.69 -5.08
CA LEU A 82 0.04 -26.12 -4.22
C LEU A 82 0.59 -25.56 -2.90
N PRO A 83 1.33 -26.33 -2.05
CA PRO A 83 1.85 -25.80 -0.80
C PRO A 83 2.89 -24.70 -1.01
N ALA A 84 3.72 -24.79 -2.07
CA ALA A 84 4.69 -23.76 -2.40
C ALA A 84 3.99 -22.43 -2.77
N GLN A 85 2.91 -22.49 -3.54
CA GLN A 85 2.12 -21.31 -3.89
C GLN A 85 1.43 -20.70 -2.67
N GLU A 86 0.83 -21.52 -1.81
CA GLU A 86 0.22 -21.05 -0.57
C GLU A 86 1.24 -20.37 0.37
N GLU A 87 2.47 -20.89 0.43
CA GLU A 87 3.53 -20.29 1.24
C GLU A 87 4.01 -18.95 0.67
N LEU A 88 4.13 -18.84 -0.65
CA LEU A 88 4.42 -17.57 -1.33
C LEU A 88 3.32 -16.54 -1.09
N ASP A 89 2.05 -16.94 -1.18
CA ASP A 89 0.91 -16.06 -0.95
C ASP A 89 0.87 -15.59 0.52
N ARG A 90 1.13 -16.49 1.48
CA ARG A 90 1.26 -16.11 2.91
C ARG A 90 2.42 -15.15 3.14
N ALA A 91 3.58 -15.39 2.54
CA ALA A 91 4.74 -14.52 2.65
C ALA A 91 4.46 -13.13 2.05
N ALA A 92 3.77 -13.06 0.91
CA ALA A 92 3.36 -11.81 0.28
C ALA A 92 2.40 -11.00 1.17
N VAL A 93 1.42 -11.66 1.79
CA VAL A 93 0.49 -11.02 2.74
C VAL A 93 1.24 -10.49 3.97
N GLN A 94 2.17 -11.28 4.53
CA GLN A 94 2.97 -10.84 5.68
C GLN A 94 3.88 -9.66 5.33
N ALA A 95 4.53 -9.70 4.16
CA ALA A 95 5.38 -8.60 3.69
C ALA A 95 4.56 -7.31 3.47
N ALA A 96 3.38 -7.42 2.87
CA ALA A 96 2.47 -6.29 2.68
C ALA A 96 2.00 -5.70 4.03
N ALA A 97 1.64 -6.55 4.99
CA ALA A 97 1.25 -6.12 6.33
C ALA A 97 2.40 -5.43 7.07
N GLU A 98 3.63 -5.92 6.94
CA GLU A 98 4.80 -5.28 7.57
C GLU A 98 5.10 -3.90 6.96
N VAL A 99 5.02 -3.78 5.63
CA VAL A 99 5.15 -2.49 4.94
C VAL A 99 4.09 -1.51 5.45
N GLU A 100 2.83 -1.94 5.55
CA GLU A 100 1.75 -1.11 6.09
C GLU A 100 2.01 -0.67 7.53
N ARG A 101 2.50 -1.58 8.40
CA ARG A 101 2.85 -1.25 9.78
C ARG A 101 3.96 -0.22 9.87
N VAL A 102 5.03 -0.39 9.09
CA VAL A 102 6.15 0.56 9.04
C VAL A 102 5.69 1.93 8.53
N GLU A 103 4.82 1.97 7.53
CA GLU A 103 4.23 3.23 7.05
C GLU A 103 3.32 3.89 8.10
N ALA A 104 2.50 3.11 8.80
CA ALA A 104 1.65 3.60 9.88
C ALA A 104 2.50 4.18 11.03
N GLU A 105 3.63 3.58 11.37
CA GLU A 105 4.55 4.10 12.38
C GLU A 105 5.26 5.40 11.94
N LYS A 106 5.63 5.53 10.67
CA LYS A 106 6.17 6.79 10.12
C LYS A 106 5.15 7.93 10.17
N LYS A 107 3.86 7.62 10.06
CA LYS A 107 2.75 8.60 10.10
C LYS A 107 2.35 8.99 11.53
N LYS A 108 2.78 8.25 12.57
CA LYS A 108 2.50 8.64 13.96
C LYS A 108 3.22 9.95 14.25
N PRO A 109 2.51 11.00 14.74
CA PRO A 109 3.15 12.22 15.18
C PRO A 109 4.21 11.85 16.22
N LYS A 110 5.47 12.16 15.95
CA LYS A 110 6.51 12.06 16.97
C LYS A 110 6.13 13.07 18.05
N LEU A 111 5.76 12.57 19.22
CA LEU A 111 5.60 13.39 20.41
C LEU A 111 6.92 14.14 20.62
N GLY A 112 6.86 15.47 20.51
CA GLY A 112 8.03 16.30 20.76
C GLY A 112 8.53 16.08 22.18
N THR A 113 9.84 16.10 22.36
CA THR A 113 10.45 16.12 23.69
C THR A 113 9.97 17.37 24.43
N PHE A 114 9.56 17.22 25.68
CA PHE A 114 9.28 18.37 26.55
C PHE A 114 10.50 18.68 27.40
N ASP A 115 10.75 19.96 27.62
CA ASP A 115 11.79 20.40 28.54
C ASP A 115 11.22 20.36 29.96
N SER A 116 11.72 19.44 30.79
CA SER A 116 11.27 19.28 32.18
C SER A 116 11.72 20.42 33.10
N THR A 117 12.59 21.31 32.63
CA THR A 117 13.10 22.45 33.40
C THR A 117 12.34 23.74 33.13
N LEU A 118 11.56 23.80 32.04
CA LEU A 118 10.70 24.93 31.72
C LEU A 118 9.40 24.87 32.56
N LEU A 119 9.27 25.81 33.49
CA LEU A 119 8.01 26.07 34.19
C LEU A 119 6.95 26.53 33.19
N ILE A 120 5.87 25.77 33.06
CA ILE A 120 4.70 26.15 32.27
C ILE A 120 3.97 27.24 33.07
N PRO A 121 3.76 28.45 32.54
CA PRO A 121 2.99 29.48 33.24
C PRO A 121 1.54 29.02 33.47
N ASP A 122 0.98 29.33 34.65
CA ASP A 122 -0.42 29.02 35.01
C ASP A 122 -1.47 29.83 34.20
N PHE A 123 -1.02 30.71 33.30
CA PHE A 123 -1.88 31.56 32.50
C PHE A 123 -1.50 31.49 31.01
N ILE A 124 -2.53 31.51 30.16
CA ILE A 124 -2.35 31.58 28.71
C ILE A 124 -1.98 33.03 28.36
N VAL A 125 -0.78 33.24 27.82
CA VAL A 125 -0.36 34.57 27.32
C VAL A 125 -1.15 34.87 26.04
N PRO A 126 -1.93 35.97 25.99
CA PRO A 126 -2.67 36.36 24.79
C PRO A 126 -1.72 36.55 23.60
N ARG A 127 -2.06 35.96 22.45
CA ARG A 127 -1.19 35.96 21.26
C ARG A 127 -1.43 37.21 20.42
N ALA A 128 -0.36 37.77 19.83
CA ALA A 128 -0.47 38.85 18.84
C ALA A 128 -1.31 38.44 17.62
N SER A 129 -2.03 39.39 17.01
CA SER A 129 -2.94 39.18 15.87
C SER A 129 -2.29 38.42 14.71
N ASN A 130 -3.06 37.58 13.99
CA ASN A 130 -2.55 36.92 12.78
C ASN A 130 -2.23 37.94 11.67
N PHE A 131 -2.98 39.05 11.60
CA PHE A 131 -2.66 40.18 10.72
C PHE A 131 -1.26 40.73 11.00
N ALA A 132 -0.98 41.04 12.28
CA ALA A 132 0.30 41.61 12.69
C ALA A 132 1.47 40.64 12.48
N LYS A 133 1.25 39.34 12.73
CA LYS A 133 2.24 38.30 12.44
C LYS A 133 2.56 38.21 10.95
N LYS A 134 1.53 38.17 10.10
CA LYS A 134 1.71 38.14 8.64
C LYS A 134 2.49 39.34 8.14
N LYS A 135 2.17 40.54 8.62
CA LYS A 135 2.93 41.77 8.31
C LYS A 135 4.40 41.65 8.70
N LEU A 136 4.72 41.11 9.89
CA LEU A 136 6.10 40.88 10.30
C LEU A 136 6.81 39.83 9.45
N ASP A 137 6.14 38.74 9.07
CA ASP A 137 6.70 37.72 8.19
C ASP A 137 7.03 38.31 6.80
N ASP A 138 6.15 39.19 6.30
CA ASP A 138 6.32 39.94 5.05
C ASP A 138 7.31 41.12 5.19
N LYS A 139 7.89 41.34 6.38
CA LYS A 139 8.80 42.43 6.74
C LYS A 139 8.21 43.83 6.53
N GLU A 140 6.90 43.94 6.60
CA GLU A 140 6.17 45.19 6.49
C GLU A 140 6.01 45.86 7.86
N TYR A 141 5.80 47.18 7.83
CA TYR A 141 5.47 47.93 9.03
C TYR A 141 4.13 47.47 9.62
N VAL A 142 4.08 47.40 10.94
CA VAL A 142 2.90 47.08 11.73
C VAL A 142 2.90 47.93 13.00
N GLU A 143 1.74 48.47 13.35
CA GLU A 143 1.59 49.31 14.54
C GLU A 143 1.93 48.51 15.81
N MET A 144 2.68 49.15 16.71
CA MET A 144 3.09 48.55 17.98
C MET A 144 1.89 48.24 18.87
N TRP A 145 0.75 48.91 18.65
CA TRP A 145 -0.50 48.63 19.36
C TRP A 145 -0.86 47.14 19.39
N TYR A 146 -0.58 46.37 18.32
CA TYR A 146 -0.87 44.92 18.30
C TYR A 146 -0.09 44.10 19.35
N TYR A 147 1.00 44.64 19.87
CA TYR A 147 1.85 44.01 20.88
C TYR A 147 1.56 44.49 22.30
N THR A 148 0.68 45.48 22.47
CA THR A 148 0.13 45.89 23.77
C THR A 148 -0.77 44.82 24.38
N LYS A 149 -1.16 44.99 25.65
CA LYS A 149 -2.12 44.09 26.31
C LYS A 149 -3.48 44.15 25.62
N GLU A 150 -3.91 45.36 25.27
CA GLU A 150 -5.19 45.68 24.64
C GLU A 150 -5.27 45.07 23.24
N GLY A 151 -4.23 45.26 22.42
CA GLY A 151 -4.15 44.70 21.08
C GLY A 151 -4.16 43.17 21.07
N ARG A 152 -3.49 42.54 22.05
CA ARG A 152 -3.51 41.07 22.16
C ARG A 152 -4.85 40.53 22.66
N LEU A 153 -5.52 41.22 23.58
CA LEU A 153 -6.88 40.84 24.03
C LEU A 153 -7.91 41.01 22.91
N ASP A 154 -7.80 42.06 22.11
CA ASP A 154 -8.64 42.28 20.93
C ASP A 154 -8.41 41.19 19.87
N ALA A 155 -7.15 40.80 19.64
CA ALA A 155 -6.81 39.69 18.75
C ALA A 155 -7.35 38.34 19.23
N GLU A 156 -7.33 38.08 20.54
CA GLU A 156 -7.88 36.86 21.14
C GLU A 156 -9.41 36.81 21.00
N SER A 157 -10.08 37.94 21.21
CA SER A 157 -11.53 38.07 21.03
C SER A 157 -11.94 37.75 19.58
N ARG A 158 -11.18 38.23 18.59
CA ARG A 158 -11.39 37.95 17.15
C ARG A 158 -11.01 36.52 16.72
N ARG A 159 -10.34 35.75 17.57
CA ARG A 159 -10.05 34.34 17.31
C ARG A 159 -11.15 33.41 17.83
N GLY A 160 -11.74 33.75 18.97
CA GLY A 160 -12.72 32.91 19.66
C GLY A 160 -14.18 33.31 19.44
N GLY A 161 -14.45 34.54 19.03
CA GLY A 161 -15.80 35.04 18.80
C GLY A 161 -16.26 34.75 17.37
N VAL A 162 -17.25 33.88 17.20
CA VAL A 162 -18.08 33.85 15.99
C VAL A 162 -18.98 35.09 16.07
N GLU A 163 -18.56 36.20 15.48
CA GLU A 163 -19.49 37.31 15.25
C GLU A 163 -20.53 36.88 14.20
N ALA A 164 -21.78 37.31 14.35
CA ALA A 164 -22.89 36.81 13.53
C ALA A 164 -22.77 37.09 12.01
N ASP A 165 -21.80 37.91 11.60
CA ASP A 165 -21.51 38.32 10.21
C ASP A 165 -20.07 37.95 9.79
N GLU A 166 -19.49 36.90 10.38
CA GLU A 166 -18.13 36.49 10.05
C GLU A 166 -18.07 35.66 8.76
N SER A 167 -17.36 36.18 7.77
CA SER A 167 -17.00 35.43 6.56
C SER A 167 -15.84 34.48 6.85
N PHE A 168 -16.02 33.19 6.54
CA PHE A 168 -14.99 32.16 6.69
C PHE A 168 -14.26 31.90 5.38
N GLY A 169 -12.93 31.82 5.45
CA GLY A 169 -12.08 31.35 4.37
C GLY A 169 -11.80 29.85 4.51
N ILE A 170 -11.80 29.11 3.40
CA ILE A 170 -11.32 27.73 3.35
C ILE A 170 -9.81 27.77 3.15
N THR A 171 -9.05 27.20 4.08
CA THR A 171 -7.59 27.09 4.00
C THR A 171 -7.16 25.63 4.09
N GLN A 172 -6.19 25.23 3.26
CA GLN A 172 -5.64 23.88 3.32
C GLN A 172 -4.52 23.83 4.36
N VAL A 173 -4.63 22.92 5.33
CA VAL A 173 -3.60 22.63 6.33
C VAL A 173 -3.20 21.17 6.16
N GLY A 174 -2.10 20.92 5.45
CA GLY A 174 -1.68 19.56 5.09
C GLY A 174 -2.64 18.91 4.09
N SER A 175 -3.24 17.78 4.43
CA SER A 175 -4.27 17.10 3.61
C SER A 175 -5.71 17.45 3.98
N THR A 176 -5.92 18.36 4.94
CA THR A 176 -7.25 18.68 5.48
C THR A 176 -7.61 20.13 5.19
N LEU A 177 -8.87 20.37 4.81
CA LEU A 177 -9.42 21.72 4.68
C LEU A 177 -9.90 22.21 6.05
N SER A 178 -9.51 23.42 6.42
CA SER A 178 -9.90 24.09 7.66
C SER A 178 -10.56 25.43 7.36
N LEU A 179 -11.70 25.68 8.01
CA LEU A 179 -12.38 26.97 7.97
C LEU A 179 -11.74 27.91 8.99
N LYS A 180 -11.38 29.12 8.56
CA LYS A 180 -10.85 30.17 9.44
C LYS A 180 -11.61 31.48 9.24
N PRO A 181 -11.96 32.21 10.31
CA PRO A 181 -12.51 33.55 10.17
C PRO A 181 -11.55 34.46 9.40
N LEU A 182 -12.05 35.15 8.37
CA LEU A 182 -11.24 36.10 7.59
C LEU A 182 -10.87 37.35 8.41
N THR A 183 -11.73 37.72 9.36
CA THR A 183 -11.57 38.82 10.32
C THR A 183 -10.29 38.70 11.15
N ALA A 184 -9.84 37.48 11.48
CA ALA A 184 -8.60 37.25 12.23
C ALA A 184 -7.34 37.69 11.45
N TYR A 185 -7.44 37.80 10.12
CA TYR A 185 -6.37 38.24 9.22
C TYR A 185 -6.57 39.68 8.72
N GLN A 186 -7.60 40.39 9.20
CA GLN A 186 -7.83 41.79 8.90
C GLN A 186 -7.26 42.70 9.99
N ALA A 187 -6.96 43.95 9.63
CA ALA A 187 -6.55 44.97 10.58
C ALA A 187 -7.66 45.25 11.60
N SER A 188 -7.27 45.49 12.85
CA SER A 188 -8.21 45.86 13.89
C SER A 188 -8.73 47.28 13.69
N LYS A 189 -10.06 47.47 13.74
CA LYS A 189 -10.68 48.80 13.77
C LYS A 189 -10.31 49.62 15.03
N LYS A 190 -9.75 48.99 16.06
CA LYS A 190 -9.33 49.62 17.32
C LYS A 190 -7.83 49.92 17.34
N VAL A 191 -7.12 49.74 16.22
CA VAL A 191 -5.69 50.02 16.14
C VAL A 191 -5.43 51.49 16.49
N VAL A 192 -4.45 51.70 17.36
CA VAL A 192 -3.95 53.03 17.72
C VAL A 192 -2.62 53.22 17.02
N ARG A 193 -2.40 54.39 16.43
CA ARG A 193 -1.13 54.72 15.77
C ARG A 193 -0.01 54.82 16.80
N ASP A 194 1.21 54.55 16.40
CA ASP A 194 2.36 54.58 17.31
C ASP A 194 2.55 55.94 18.00
N GLU A 195 2.21 57.04 17.30
CA GLU A 195 2.25 58.42 17.82
C GLU A 195 1.22 58.72 18.91
N ASP A 196 0.10 57.97 18.93
CA ASP A 196 -1.02 58.15 19.87
C ASP A 196 -0.95 57.16 21.05
N LEU A 197 0.04 56.27 21.07
CA LEU A 197 0.24 55.34 22.18
C LEU A 197 0.74 56.09 23.42
N SER A 198 0.18 55.74 24.57
CA SER A 198 0.77 56.20 25.83
C SER A 198 2.16 55.58 26.02
N TRP A 199 3.05 56.29 26.69
CA TRP A 199 4.41 55.79 26.99
C TRP A 199 4.40 54.40 27.64
N ALA A 200 3.47 54.15 28.57
CA ALA A 200 3.34 52.84 29.19
C ALA A 200 2.99 51.73 28.18
N GLN A 201 2.06 52.00 27.27
CA GLN A 201 1.70 51.07 26.20
C GLN A 201 2.86 50.86 25.23
N PHE A 202 3.59 51.93 24.88
CA PHE A 202 4.77 51.86 24.02
C PHE A 202 5.85 50.96 24.61
N PHE A 203 6.23 51.13 25.89
CA PHE A 203 7.25 50.29 26.53
C PHE A 203 6.84 48.81 26.59
N ILE A 204 5.57 48.53 26.90
CA ILE A 204 5.03 47.16 26.87
C ILE A 204 5.08 46.59 25.46
N ALA A 205 4.58 47.35 24.48
CA ALA A 205 4.52 46.94 23.10
C ALA A 205 5.90 46.70 22.50
N LYS A 206 6.87 47.56 22.78
CA LYS A 206 8.27 47.47 22.33
C LYS A 206 8.87 46.10 22.63
N THR A 207 8.76 45.65 23.88
CA THR A 207 9.31 44.35 24.28
C THR A 207 8.66 43.20 23.52
N GLY A 208 7.33 43.26 23.35
CA GLY A 208 6.58 42.27 22.58
C GLY A 208 6.91 42.29 21.08
N PHE A 209 7.11 43.47 20.52
CA PHE A 209 7.44 43.68 19.11
C PHE A 209 8.83 43.13 18.78
N LEU A 210 9.84 43.43 19.60
CA LEU A 210 11.20 42.91 19.41
C LEU A 210 11.24 41.38 19.51
N ALA A 211 10.53 40.79 20.48
CA ALA A 211 10.40 39.34 20.59
C ALA A 211 9.68 38.72 19.38
N ALA A 212 8.68 39.40 18.83
CA ALA A 212 7.95 38.93 17.65
C ALA A 212 8.80 39.00 16.37
N ILE A 213 9.62 40.04 16.22
CA ILE A 213 10.59 40.17 15.12
C ILE A 213 11.64 39.07 15.19
N GLU A 214 12.13 38.76 16.39
CA GLU A 214 13.06 37.64 16.58
C GLU A 214 12.41 36.30 16.19
N ALA A 215 11.18 36.06 16.62
CA ALA A 215 10.42 34.87 16.26
C ALA A 215 10.09 34.77 14.75
N ALA A 216 9.93 35.91 14.07
CA ALA A 216 9.75 35.99 12.61
C ALA A 216 11.07 35.79 11.82
N GLY A 217 12.20 35.58 12.50
CA GLY A 217 13.47 35.24 11.85
C GLY A 217 14.14 36.42 11.13
N TRP A 218 13.89 37.66 11.57
CA TRP A 218 14.57 38.82 11.01
C TRP A 218 16.08 38.78 11.29
N GLN A 219 16.88 39.27 10.35
CA GLN A 219 18.35 39.32 10.45
C GLN A 219 18.81 40.15 11.65
N VAL A 220 19.90 39.74 12.29
CA VAL A 220 20.38 40.31 13.55
C VAL A 220 20.64 41.82 13.44
N GLU A 221 21.15 42.26 12.28
CA GLU A 221 21.46 43.66 11.98
C GLU A 221 20.19 44.52 11.97
N HIS A 222 19.10 44.03 11.38
CA HIS A 222 17.82 44.75 11.35
C HIS A 222 17.19 44.82 12.74
N ARG A 223 17.32 43.74 13.53
CA ARG A 223 16.85 43.72 14.93
C ARG A 223 17.64 44.70 15.78
N ALA A 224 18.96 44.75 15.63
CA ALA A 224 19.82 45.66 16.37
C ALA A 224 19.54 47.13 16.03
N ALA A 225 19.33 47.44 14.74
CA ALA A 225 18.96 48.79 14.31
C ALA A 225 17.63 49.24 14.91
N LEU A 226 16.59 48.39 14.86
CA LEU A 226 15.29 48.69 15.45
C LEU A 226 15.36 48.77 16.99
N ALA A 227 16.09 47.88 17.64
CA ALA A 227 16.28 47.93 19.09
C ALA A 227 16.96 49.23 19.51
N THR A 228 18.01 49.66 18.79
CA THR A 228 18.69 50.94 19.05
C THR A 228 17.76 52.12 18.87
N PHE A 229 17.00 52.16 17.77
CA PHE A 229 16.02 53.20 17.52
C PHE A 229 14.99 53.31 18.66
N LEU A 230 14.48 52.18 19.14
CA LEU A 230 13.47 52.13 20.19
C LEU A 230 14.04 52.27 21.62
N LEU A 231 15.36 52.37 21.79
CA LEU A 231 16.05 52.55 23.07
C LEU A 231 16.66 53.96 23.23
N CYS A 232 16.83 54.71 22.14
CA CYS A 232 17.45 56.03 22.15
C CYS A 232 16.45 57.20 22.28
N ASP A 233 15.15 56.95 22.23
CA ASP A 233 14.07 57.87 22.63
C ASP A 233 13.46 57.43 23.97
#